data_AF-D7JCI3-F1
#
_entry.id   AF-D7JCI3-F1
#
_cell.length_a   1.000
_cell.length_b   1.000
_cell.length_c   1.000
_cell.angle_alpha   90.00
_cell.angle_beta   90.00
_cell.angle_gamma   90.00
#
_symmetry.space_group_name_H-M   'P 1'
#
loop_
_entity.id
_entity.type
_entity.pdbx_description
1 polymer ?
#
loop_
_entity_poly.entity_id
_entity_poly.type
_entity_poly.pdbx_seq_one_letter_code
_entity_poly.pdbx_strand_id
1 'polypeptide(L)'
;MTTYTTILKNQTPLDIALILTGSADNAYEIAKENEIDMSNMLKTGEQIYYNGEITDKRVFEYYAARGIRPATGIDTLYSGDIKIFDSTFDFTFE
;
A
#
# COMPACT_ATOMS: atom_id res chain seq x y z
N MET A 1 -11.90 -0.96 16.82
CA MET A 1 -12.80 -1.68 15.88
C MET A 1 -11.92 -2.55 15.00
N THR A 2 -12.27 -3.81 14.73
CA THR A 2 -11.44 -4.64 13.85
C THR A 2 -11.82 -4.42 12.39
N THR A 3 -10.85 -4.02 11.58
CA THR A 3 -11.00 -3.97 10.12
C THR A 3 -10.13 -5.06 9.50
N TYR A 4 -10.51 -5.55 8.32
CA TYR A 4 -9.74 -6.55 7.60
C TYR A 4 -9.91 -6.39 6.09
N THR A 5 -8.91 -6.83 5.34
CA THR A 5 -8.97 -6.92 3.87
C THR A 5 -8.15 -8.12 3.39
N THR A 6 -8.48 -8.59 2.20
CA THR A 6 -7.64 -9.53 1.46
C THR A 6 -6.61 -8.75 0.66
N ILE A 7 -5.35 -9.17 0.72
CA ILE A 7 -4.26 -8.59 -0.06
C ILE A 7 -4.47 -8.93 -1.54
N LEU A 8 -4.52 -7.91 -2.39
CA LEU A 8 -4.55 -8.03 -3.85
C LEU A 8 -3.14 -7.94 -4.44
N LYS A 9 -3.02 -8.26 -5.73
CA LYS A 9 -1.74 -8.16 -6.45
C LYS A 9 -1.21 -6.72 -6.41
N ASN A 10 0.11 -6.60 -6.19
CA ASN A 10 0.86 -5.33 -6.19
C ASN A 10 0.43 -4.31 -5.13
N GLN A 11 -0.23 -4.74 -4.05
CA GLN A 11 -0.48 -3.86 -2.91
C GLN A 11 0.74 -3.78 -1.99
N THR A 12 0.99 -2.57 -1.52
CA THR A 12 2.01 -2.27 -0.50
C THR A 12 1.36 -2.17 0.89
N PRO A 13 2.15 -2.24 1.98
CA PRO A 13 1.64 -1.94 3.33
C PRO A 13 0.94 -0.58 3.44
N LEU A 14 1.40 0.41 2.68
CA LEU A 14 0.79 1.75 2.63
C LEU A 14 -0.60 1.72 1.98
N ASP A 15 -0.77 0.96 0.90
CA ASP A 15 -2.07 0.76 0.25
C ASP A 15 -3.08 0.11 1.21
N ILE A 16 -2.63 -0.92 1.94
CA ILE A 16 -3.45 -1.60 2.95
C ILE A 16 -3.86 -0.64 4.06
N ALA A 17 -2.92 0.17 4.57
CA ALA A 17 -3.19 1.12 5.63
C ALA A 17 -4.26 2.16 5.22
N LEU A 18 -4.18 2.67 3.99
CA LEU A 18 -5.23 3.55 3.44
C LEU A 18 -6.61 2.87 3.40
N ILE A 19 -6.67 1.59 3.00
CA ILE A 19 -7.94 0.85 2.92
C ILE A 19 -8.53 0.58 4.31
N LEU A 20 -7.69 0.25 5.29
CA LEU A 20 -8.15 -0.16 6.63
C LEU A 20 -8.41 1.02 7.56
N THR A 21 -7.72 2.15 7.37
CA THR A 21 -7.72 3.26 8.34
C THR A 21 -7.92 4.64 7.72
N GLY A 22 -7.83 4.75 6.40
CA GLY A 22 -7.83 6.04 5.71
C GLY A 22 -6.51 6.82 5.84
N SER A 23 -5.46 6.25 6.44
CA SER A 23 -4.14 6.89 6.53
C SER A 23 -3.01 5.90 6.26
N ALA A 24 -1.99 6.36 5.55
CA ALA A 24 -0.77 5.58 5.32
C ALA A 24 0.11 5.47 6.58
N ASP A 25 -0.04 6.39 7.54
CA ASP A 25 0.76 6.44 8.77
C ASP A 25 0.56 5.19 9.64
N ASN A 26 -0.61 4.55 9.55
CA ASN A 26 -0.93 3.33 10.29
C ASN A 26 -0.22 2.08 9.76
N ALA A 27 0.49 2.16 8.63
CA ALA A 27 1.11 1.00 8.00
C ALA A 27 2.07 0.25 8.92
N TYR A 28 2.87 0.97 9.74
CA TYR A 28 3.81 0.33 10.67
C TYR A 28 3.11 -0.49 11.76
N GLU A 29 2.04 0.03 12.36
CA GLU A 29 1.31 -0.71 13.40
C GLU A 29 0.55 -1.90 12.79
N ILE A 30 -0.06 -1.72 11.61
CA ILE A 30 -0.66 -2.84 10.85
C ILE A 30 0.39 -3.90 10.55
N ALA A 31 1.57 -3.48 10.10
CA ALA A 31 2.64 -4.40 9.75
C ALA A 31 3.09 -5.25 10.95
N LYS A 32 3.26 -4.58 12.10
CA LYS A 32 3.59 -5.21 13.37
C LYS A 32 2.49 -6.18 13.85
N GLU A 33 1.21 -5.82 13.75
CA GLU A 33 0.09 -6.69 14.15
C GLU A 33 -0.03 -7.97 13.29
N ASN A 34 0.44 -7.93 12.04
CA ASN A 34 0.31 -9.04 11.09
C ASN A 34 1.66 -9.72 10.79
N GLU A 35 2.72 -9.36 11.51
CA GLU A 35 4.08 -9.91 11.34
C GLU A 35 4.60 -9.79 9.89
N ILE A 36 4.26 -8.70 9.21
CA ILE A 36 4.72 -8.43 7.84
C ILE A 36 5.88 -7.43 7.83
N ASP A 37 6.78 -7.60 6.87
CA ASP A 37 7.87 -6.65 6.61
C ASP A 37 7.37 -5.50 5.73
N MET A 38 7.64 -4.26 6.16
CA MET A 38 7.26 -3.04 5.45
C MET A 38 7.87 -2.91 4.05
N SER A 39 9.01 -3.56 3.80
CA SER A 39 9.79 -3.42 2.56
C SER A 39 9.52 -4.56 1.57
N ASN A 40 8.86 -5.63 2.00
CA ASN A 40 8.63 -6.80 1.16
C ASN A 40 7.32 -6.70 0.39
N MET A 41 7.26 -7.42 -0.72
CA MET A 41 6.02 -7.63 -1.46
C MET A 41 5.04 -8.42 -0.60
N LEU A 42 3.81 -7.91 -0.49
CA LEU A 42 2.74 -8.60 0.20
C LEU A 42 2.28 -9.82 -0.60
N LYS A 43 2.01 -10.92 0.10
CA LYS A 43 1.55 -12.15 -0.54
C LYS A 43 0.06 -12.06 -0.87
N THR A 44 -0.25 -12.06 -2.16
CA THR A 44 -1.63 -12.00 -2.65
C THR A 44 -2.49 -13.13 -2.10
N GLY A 45 -3.72 -12.81 -1.71
CA GLY A 45 -4.71 -13.74 -1.18
C GLY A 45 -4.69 -13.91 0.34
N GLU A 46 -3.68 -13.39 1.03
CA GLU A 46 -3.63 -13.42 2.50
C GLU A 46 -4.57 -12.35 3.11
N GLN A 47 -5.10 -12.64 4.30
CA GLN A 47 -5.89 -11.67 5.07
C GLN A 47 -4.95 -10.83 5.93
N ILE A 48 -5.23 -9.54 5.98
CA ILE A 48 -4.57 -8.59 6.87
C ILE A 48 -5.65 -7.87 7.68
N TYR A 49 -5.40 -7.68 8.96
CA TYR A 49 -6.36 -7.04 9.87
C TYR A 49 -5.71 -5.89 10.64
N TYR A 50 -6.54 -5.04 11.21
CA TYR A 50 -6.09 -3.99 12.11
C TYR A 50 -7.07 -3.82 13.26
N ASN A 51 -6.55 -3.91 14.48
CA ASN A 51 -7.30 -3.75 15.72
C ASN A 51 -7.12 -2.34 16.31
N GLY A 52 -7.48 -1.32 15.54
CA GLY A 52 -7.38 0.07 15.97
C GLY A 52 -8.60 0.92 15.61
N GLU A 53 -8.38 2.21 15.48
CA GLU A 53 -9.37 3.17 15.03
C GLU A 53 -9.12 3.56 13.58
N ILE A 54 -10.19 3.98 12.89
CA ILE A 54 -10.06 4.63 11.59
C ILE A 54 -9.48 6.03 11.83
N THR A 55 -8.31 6.31 11.26
CA THR A 55 -7.60 7.58 11.44
C THR A 55 -8.20 8.72 10.60
N ASP A 56 -8.54 8.49 9.33
CA ASP A 56 -9.36 9.44 8.54
C ASP A 56 -10.57 8.73 7.94
N LYS A 57 -11.74 8.99 8.55
CA LYS A 57 -13.02 8.42 8.14
C LYS A 57 -13.41 8.78 6.70
N ARG A 58 -13.10 9.99 6.24
CA ARG A 58 -13.48 10.44 4.88
C ARG A 58 -12.70 9.67 3.83
N VAL A 59 -11.41 9.42 4.07
CA VAL A 59 -10.55 8.67 3.16
C VAL A 59 -10.94 7.19 3.17
N PHE A 60 -11.15 6.60 4.35
CA PHE A 60 -11.64 5.23 4.50
C PHE A 60 -12.95 5.01 3.72
N GLU A 61 -13.94 5.88 3.94
CA GLU A 61 -15.24 5.81 3.26
C GLU A 61 -15.12 6.04 1.74
N TYR A 62 -14.24 6.94 1.30
CA TYR A 62 -14.00 7.18 -0.12
C TYR A 62 -13.55 5.91 -0.85
N TYR A 63 -12.54 5.21 -0.33
CA TYR A 63 -12.04 3.97 -0.92
C TYR A 63 -13.08 2.84 -0.83
N ALA A 64 -13.76 2.72 0.31
CA ALA A 64 -14.79 1.71 0.53
C ALA A 64 -15.98 1.87 -0.42
N ALA A 65 -16.57 3.07 -0.49
CA ALA A 65 -17.77 3.35 -1.28
C ALA A 65 -17.53 3.23 -2.79
N ARG A 66 -16.30 3.50 -3.25
CA ARG A 66 -15.93 3.42 -4.67
C ARG A 66 -15.33 2.08 -5.08
N GLY A 67 -15.11 1.16 -4.13
CA GLY A 67 -14.42 -0.10 -4.40
C GLY A 67 -12.99 0.07 -4.91
N ILE A 68 -12.36 1.22 -4.64
CA ILE A 68 -10.99 1.49 -5.09
C ILE A 68 -10.04 0.73 -4.17
N ARG A 69 -9.07 0.05 -4.78
CA ARG A 69 -8.02 -0.72 -4.09
C ARG A 69 -6.68 -0.32 -4.69
N PRO A 70 -5.97 0.65 -4.08
CA PRO A 70 -4.63 1.04 -4.52
C PRO A 70 -3.71 -0.17 -4.59
N ALA A 71 -2.84 -0.17 -5.59
CA ALA A 71 -1.84 -1.20 -5.83
C ALA A 71 -0.59 -0.52 -6.39
N THR A 72 0.03 0.33 -5.56
CA THR A 72 1.16 1.17 -5.98
C THR A 72 2.49 0.42 -5.98
N GLY A 73 2.49 -0.85 -5.58
CA GLY A 73 3.66 -1.71 -5.59
C GLY A 73 4.18 -1.92 -7.01
N ILE A 74 5.48 -1.72 -7.19
CA ILE A 74 6.14 -1.90 -8.48
C ILE A 74 6.75 -3.30 -8.50
N ASP A 75 6.15 -4.20 -9.26
CA ASP A 75 6.78 -5.49 -9.56
C ASP A 75 7.92 -5.23 -10.57
N THR A 76 9.15 -5.47 -10.14
CA THR A 76 10.38 -5.20 -10.89
C THR A 76 10.47 -5.99 -12.21
N LEU A 77 9.55 -6.92 -12.47
CA LEU A 77 9.43 -7.60 -13.77
C LEU A 77 9.03 -6.68 -14.94
N TYR A 78 8.66 -5.42 -14.68
CA TYR A 78 8.48 -4.39 -15.73
C TYR A 78 9.62 -3.35 -15.79
N SER A 79 10.82 -3.71 -15.30
CA SER A 79 12.04 -2.89 -15.39
C SER A 79 12.63 -2.83 -16.81
N GLY A 80 11.79 -2.78 -17.84
CA GLY A 80 12.19 -2.61 -19.24
C GLY A 80 12.16 -1.14 -19.67
N ASP A 81 11.03 -0.46 -19.53
CA ASP A 81 10.76 0.61 -20.50
C ASP A 81 10.52 2.02 -19.94
N ILE A 82 10.34 2.25 -18.63
CA ILE A 82 10.28 3.64 -18.11
C ILE A 82 10.91 3.72 -16.72
N LYS A 83 12.23 3.84 -16.66
CA LYS A 83 12.93 4.43 -15.51
C LYS A 83 13.19 5.90 -15.84
N ILE A 84 12.44 6.81 -15.22
CA ILE A 84 12.66 8.27 -15.37
C ILE A 84 14.05 8.65 -14.85
N PHE A 85 14.58 7.89 -13.90
CA PHE A 85 15.93 8.01 -13.36
C PHE A 85 16.69 6.70 -13.61
N ASP A 86 17.38 6.61 -14.74
CA ASP A 86 18.33 5.54 -15.02
C ASP A 86 19.74 6.10 -15.28
N SER A 87 20.64 5.27 -15.80
CA SER A 87 22.00 5.68 -16.14
C SER A 87 22.07 6.75 -17.25
N THR A 88 20.97 7.04 -17.92
CA THR A 88 20.84 8.07 -18.95
C THR A 88 20.28 9.39 -18.41
N PHE A 89 19.79 9.41 -17.16
CA PHE A 89 19.39 10.64 -16.50
C PHE A 89 20.63 11.47 -16.16
N ASP A 90 20.96 12.43 -17.02
CA ASP A 90 21.92 13.48 -16.68
C ASP A 90 21.19 14.59 -15.91
N PHE A 91 21.78 15.04 -14.79
CA PHE A 91 21.19 16.05 -13.91
C PHE A 91 21.27 17.47 -14.53
N THR A 92 21.18 17.57 -15.85
CA THR A 92 21.32 18.83 -16.57
C THR A 92 19.98 19.54 -16.59
N PHE A 93 19.75 20.34 -15.56
CA PHE A 93 18.66 21.31 -15.53
C PHE A 93 19.22 22.66 -16.01
N GLU A 94 18.74 23.15 -17.16
CA GLU A 94 18.99 24.54 -17.61
C GLU A 94 18.19 25.57 -16.78
#